data_AF-A0A497R3V0-F1
#
_entry.id   AF-A0A497R3V0-F1
#
_cell.length_a   1.000
_cell.length_b   1.000
_cell.length_c   1.000
_cell.angle_alpha   90.00
_cell.angle_beta   90.00
_cell.angle_gamma   90.00
#
_symmetry.space_group_name_H-M   'P 1'
#
loop_
_entity.id
_entity.type
_entity.pdbx_description
1 polymer ?
#
loop_
_entity_poly.entity_id
_entity_poly.type
_entity_poly.pdbx_seq_one_letter_code
_entity_poly.pdbx_strand_id
1 'polypeptide(L)'
;KLPTEIVKQRSREVSALVREMTLEKNRKWVGWKGEALALKREREGRWTLLRNKSYKLVAVKDNSLILGNRYSVQIEEGLKTRLLGQIL
;
A
#
# COMPACT_ATOMS: atom_id res chain seq x y z
N LYS A 1 25.00 -16.63 -21.49
CA LYS A 1 23.86 -15.84 -20.94
C LYS A 1 22.66 -16.78 -20.82
N LEU A 2 21.87 -16.68 -19.74
CA LEU A 2 20.64 -17.48 -19.58
C LEU A 2 19.59 -17.01 -20.61
N PRO A 3 18.78 -17.91 -21.21
CA PRO A 3 17.65 -17.52 -22.06
C PRO A 3 16.72 -16.53 -21.36
N THR A 4 16.30 -15.49 -22.08
CA THR A 4 15.45 -14.41 -21.54
C THR A 4 14.08 -14.91 -21.07
N GLU A 5 13.58 -15.99 -21.67
CA GLU A 5 12.32 -16.63 -21.27
C GLU A 5 12.41 -17.25 -19.88
N ILE A 6 13.50 -17.98 -19.58
CA ILE A 6 13.74 -18.57 -18.25
C ILE A 6 13.88 -17.47 -17.20
N VAL A 7 14.57 -16.36 -17.53
CA VAL A 7 14.68 -15.20 -16.64
C VAL A 7 13.30 -14.60 -16.35
N LYS A 8 12.47 -14.39 -17.38
CA LYS A 8 11.11 -13.86 -17.23
C LYS A 8 10.21 -14.80 -16.43
N GLN A 9 10.29 -16.10 -16.67
CA GLN A 9 9.53 -17.11 -15.93
C GLN A 9 9.85 -17.03 -14.44
N ARG A 10 11.13 -17.14 -14.07
CA ARG A 10 11.56 -17.07 -12.67
C ARG A 10 11.16 -15.76 -11.99
N SER A 11 11.27 -14.64 -12.71
CA SER A 11 10.85 -13.34 -12.20
C SER A 11 9.34 -13.28 -11.89
N ARG A 12 8.51 -13.85 -12.76
CA ARG A 12 7.05 -13.91 -12.55
C ARG A 12 6.68 -14.79 -11.35
N GLU A 13 7.29 -15.96 -11.23
CA GLU A 13 7.06 -16.91 -10.13
C GLU A 13 7.40 -16.29 -8.78
N VAL A 14 8.60 -15.71 -8.65
CA VAL A 14 9.02 -15.01 -7.42
C VAL A 14 8.10 -13.83 -7.11
N SER A 15 7.73 -13.04 -8.12
CA SER A 15 6.83 -11.91 -7.94
C SER A 15 5.43 -12.33 -7.48
N ALA A 16 4.94 -13.50 -7.91
CA ALA A 16 3.66 -14.04 -7.45
C ALA A 16 3.75 -14.41 -5.96
N LEU A 17 4.77 -15.16 -5.56
CA LEU A 17 4.99 -15.58 -4.18
C LEU A 17 5.12 -14.38 -3.23
N VAL A 18 5.89 -13.35 -3.62
CA VAL A 18 6.04 -12.12 -2.84
C VAL A 18 4.71 -11.38 -2.66
N ARG A 19 3.85 -11.36 -3.69
CA ARG A 19 2.52 -10.72 -3.60
C ARG A 19 1.59 -11.45 -2.62
N GLU A 20 1.66 -12.77 -2.57
CA GLU A 20 0.88 -13.58 -1.62
C GLU A 20 1.34 -13.34 -0.18
N MET A 21 2.65 -13.42 0.08
CA MET A 21 3.21 -13.09 1.38
C MET A 21 2.91 -11.65 1.82
N THR A 22 2.93 -10.70 0.87
CA THR A 22 2.61 -9.30 1.14
C THR A 22 1.13 -9.14 1.50
N LEU A 23 0.22 -9.82 0.80
CA LEU A 23 -1.20 -9.80 1.09
C LEU A 23 -1.48 -10.33 2.51
N GLU A 24 -0.91 -11.47 2.87
CA GLU A 24 -1.06 -12.06 4.20
C GLU A 24 -0.55 -11.10 5.29
N LYS A 25 0.64 -10.52 5.10
CA LYS A 25 1.20 -9.54 6.04
C LYS A 25 0.35 -8.27 6.11
N ASN A 26 -0.20 -7.80 5.01
CA ASN A 26 -1.04 -6.59 4.97
C ASN A 26 -2.39 -6.82 5.65
N ARG A 27 -2.97 -8.02 5.56
CA ARG A 27 -4.21 -8.36 6.29
C ARG A 27 -4.06 -8.24 7.80
N LYS A 28 -2.86 -8.50 8.35
CA LYS A 28 -2.56 -8.32 9.78
C LYS A 28 -2.63 -6.86 10.24
N TRP A 29 -2.66 -5.91 9.31
CA TRP A 29 -2.84 -4.48 9.62
C TRP A 29 -4.31 -4.06 9.72
N VAL A 30 -5.27 -4.88 9.28
CA VAL A 30 -6.70 -4.53 9.37
C VAL A 30 -7.07 -4.29 10.83
N GLY A 31 -7.75 -3.16 11.08
CA GLY A 31 -8.09 -2.69 12.42
C GLY A 31 -6.99 -1.88 13.12
N TRP A 32 -5.76 -1.82 12.59
CA TRP A 32 -4.72 -0.94 13.11
C TRP A 32 -5.14 0.53 12.98
N LYS A 33 -4.87 1.30 14.03
CA LYS A 33 -5.08 2.74 14.10
C LYS A 33 -3.77 3.45 14.39
N GLY A 34 -3.54 4.59 13.74
CA GLY A 34 -2.41 5.45 14.06
C GLY A 34 -2.15 6.47 12.97
N GLU A 35 -1.08 7.23 13.15
CA GLU A 35 -0.76 8.34 12.25
C GLU A 35 -0.13 7.87 10.92
N ALA A 36 -0.53 8.54 9.84
CA ALA A 36 0.08 8.41 8.53
C ALA A 36 0.27 9.78 7.87
N LEU A 37 1.40 9.96 7.17
CA LEU A 37 1.79 11.19 6.50
C LEU A 37 1.27 11.20 5.06
N ALA A 38 0.49 12.21 4.67
CA ALA A 38 0.05 12.40 3.29
C ALA A 38 1.20 12.83 2.38
N LEU A 39 1.55 12.00 1.40
CA LEU A 39 2.71 12.23 0.53
C LEU A 39 2.33 12.59 -0.91
N LYS A 40 1.31 11.92 -1.45
CA LYS A 40 1.01 12.03 -2.88
C LYS A 40 -0.47 11.81 -3.16
N ARG A 41 -1.01 12.52 -4.14
CA ARG A 41 -2.31 12.19 -4.75
C ARG A 41 -2.13 11.18 -5.87
N GLU A 42 -3.02 10.19 -5.94
CA GLU A 42 -3.07 9.28 -7.08
C GLU A 42 -3.44 10.04 -8.35
N ARG A 43 -2.97 9.56 -9.51
CA ARG A 43 -3.12 10.27 -10.79
C ARG A 43 -4.58 10.56 -11.16
N GLU A 44 -5.49 9.67 -10.79
CA GLU A 44 -6.93 9.81 -11.03
C GLU A 44 -7.64 10.72 -10.00
N GLY A 45 -6.90 11.25 -9.02
CA GLY A 45 -7.42 12.22 -8.06
C GLY A 45 -8.44 11.69 -7.06
N ARG A 46 -8.68 10.37 -7.00
CA ARG A 46 -9.64 9.74 -6.07
C ARG A 46 -9.07 9.36 -4.72
N TRP A 47 -7.75 9.18 -4.65
CA TRP A 47 -7.07 8.67 -3.47
C TRP A 47 -5.87 9.55 -3.11
N THR A 48 -5.69 9.78 -1.81
CA THR A 48 -4.42 10.27 -1.27
C THR A 48 -3.65 9.08 -0.71
N LEU A 49 -2.35 9.05 -1.01
CA LEU A 49 -1.40 8.05 -0.59
C LEU A 49 -0.62 8.57 0.61
N LEU A 50 -0.77 7.88 1.72
CA LEU A 50 -0.12 8.15 2.99
C LEU A 50 0.94 7.09 3.30
N ARG A 51 1.88 7.41 4.21
CA ARG A 51 2.82 6.43 4.79
C ARG A 51 2.70 6.43 6.31
N ASN A 52 2.52 5.25 6.88
CA ASN A 52 2.54 5.08 8.34
C ASN A 52 3.97 4.92 8.89
N LYS A 53 4.09 4.74 10.21
CA LYS A 53 5.38 4.56 10.92
C LYS A 53 6.24 3.40 10.43
N SER A 54 5.64 2.34 9.89
CA SER A 54 6.35 1.19 9.31
C SER A 54 6.55 1.35 7.80
N TYR A 55 6.41 2.58 7.30
CA TYR A 55 6.53 2.93 5.90
C TYR A 55 5.55 2.16 4.99
N LYS A 56 4.43 1.65 5.52
CA LYS A 56 3.37 1.01 4.71
C LYS A 56 2.62 2.07 3.93
N LEU A 57 2.34 1.78 2.66
CA LEU A 57 1.51 2.61 1.80
C LEU A 57 0.04 2.43 2.20
N VAL A 58 -0.61 3.53 2.60
CA VAL A 58 -2.03 3.57 2.96
C VAL A 58 -2.74 4.44 1.93
N ALA A 59 -3.73 3.92 1.23
CA ALA A 59 -4.57 4.70 0.33
C ALA A 59 -5.87 5.06 1.05
N VAL A 60 -6.14 6.36 1.11
CA VAL A 60 -7.36 6.93 1.68
C VAL A 60 -8.15 7.58 0.56
N LYS A 61 -9.46 7.29 0.49
CA LYS A 61 -10.36 7.81 -0.55
C LYS A 61 -10.81 9.24 -0.22
N ASP A 62 -9.84 10.13 -0.09
CA ASP A 62 -10.04 11.55 0.18
C ASP A 62 -8.89 12.32 -0.48
N ASN A 63 -9.23 13.21 -1.42
CA ASN A 63 -8.26 14.01 -2.18
C ASN A 63 -8.08 15.43 -1.61
N SER A 64 -8.90 15.80 -0.62
CA SER A 64 -8.87 17.10 0.05
C SER A 64 -7.74 17.17 1.08
N LEU A 65 -7.19 16.02 1.48
CA LEU A 65 -6.05 15.93 2.39
C LEU A 65 -4.88 16.80 1.91
N ILE A 66 -4.40 17.64 2.81
CA ILE A 66 -3.22 18.48 2.63
C ILE A 66 -1.98 17.58 2.69
N LEU A 67 -1.17 17.62 1.64
CA LEU A 67 0.10 16.89 1.58
C LEU A 67 1.09 17.49 2.58
N GLY A 68 1.91 16.63 3.21
CA GLY A 68 2.83 17.02 4.28
C GLY A 68 2.24 16.92 5.69
N ASN A 69 0.90 16.85 5.82
CA ASN A 69 0.26 16.68 7.11
C ASN A 69 0.14 15.20 7.51
N ARG A 70 0.07 14.97 8.83
CA ARG A 70 -0.22 13.67 9.43
C ARG A 70 -1.69 13.59 9.78
N TYR A 71 -2.27 12.42 9.54
CA TYR A 71 -3.66 12.13 9.86
C TYR A 71 -3.75 10.81 10.60
N SER A 72 -4.67 10.74 11.57
CA SER A 72 -5.06 9.48 12.20
C SER A 72 -5.86 8.67 11.19
N VAL A 73 -5.39 7.45 10.90
CA VAL A 73 -6.06 6.53 9.98
C VAL A 73 -6.39 5.21 10.67
N GLN A 74 -7.48 4.60 10.23
CA GLN A 74 -7.78 3.19 10.51
C GLN A 74 -7.66 2.39 9.22
N ILE A 75 -6.98 1.24 9.29
CA ILE A 75 -6.86 0.33 8.15
C ILE A 75 -8.09 -0.57 8.08
N GLU A 76 -8.71 -0.62 6.91
CA GLU A 76 -9.92 -1.40 6.64
C GLU A 76 -9.61 -2.66 5.84
N GLU A 77 -8.65 -2.59 4.90
CA GLU A 77 -8.31 -3.70 4.03
C GLU A 77 -6.81 -3.75 3.71
N GLY A 78 -6.26 -4.96 3.61
CA GLY A 78 -4.91 -5.21 3.12
C GLY A 78 -4.93 -5.77 1.70
N LEU A 79 -4.31 -5.06 0.74
CA LEU A 79 -4.14 -5.52 -0.64
C LEU A 79 -2.72 -6.03 -0.90
N LYS A 80 -2.46 -6.58 -2.09
CA LYS A 80 -1.14 -7.11 -2.51
C LYS A 80 -0.03 -6.04 -2.58
N THR A 81 -0.39 -4.76 -2.68
CA THR A 81 0.57 -3.65 -2.90
C THR A 81 0.42 -2.48 -1.92
N ARG A 82 -0.75 -2.35 -1.27
CA ARG A 82 -1.09 -1.23 -0.38
C ARG A 82 -2.09 -1.65 0.68
N LEU A 83 -2.29 -0.80 1.66
CA LEU A 83 -3.40 -0.85 2.61
C LEU A 83 -4.48 0.14 2.14
N LEU A 84 -5.74 -0.18 2.39
CA LEU A 84 -6.85 0.77 2.31
C LEU A 84 -7.22 1.21 3.72
N GLY A 85 -7.50 2.49 3.88
CA GLY A 85 -7.94 3.01 5.16
C GLY A 85 -8.78 4.26 5.01
N GLN A 86 -9.31 4.70 6.15
CA GLN A 86 -10.09 5.92 6.29
C GLN A 86 -9.49 6.81 7.38
N ILE A 87 -9.77 8.11 7.29
CA ILE A 87 -9.40 9.08 8.33
C ILE A 87 -10.35 8.91 9.51
N LEU A 88 -9.82 9.10 10.71
CA LEU A 88 -10.58 9.15 11.97
C LEU A 88 -10.95 10.58 12.35
#